data_AF-A0AAV4B019-F1
#
_entry.id   AF-A0AAV4B019-F1
#
_cell.length_a   1.000
_cell.length_b   1.000
_cell.length_c   1.000
_cell.angle_alpha   90.00
_cell.angle_beta   90.00
_cell.angle_gamma   90.00
#
_symmetry.space_group_name_H-M   'P 1'
#
loop_
_entity.id
_entity.type
_entity.pdbx_description
1 polymer ?
#
loop_
_entity_poly.entity_id
_entity_poly.type
_entity_poly.pdbx_seq_one_letter_code
_entity_poly.pdbx_strand_id
1 'polypeptide(L)'
;MYYRCWLQVHIFTFHNIMTREGFCYVWDETQGDLSSEAFASIQVDHFRQYVEDHPAITVLIIWSDNCCYQNKNTTLSNAFSSFQRKRVVIIHQYLLQGHTQMECDSMHSKIERKITNDIFLPHNYCHIMKSALRIPKPFDVKQLFHQDFKKLNAQTISSIRPGKKVGDATVHDLKALKYLPDGTVLFKVSYDDDTWENLPCRFCEHEEIAWIQLFEVVVR
;
A
#
# COMPACT_ATOMS: atom_id res chain seq x y z
N MET A 1 -28.26 13.72 -24.42
CA MET A 1 -27.81 13.65 -23.02
C MET A 1 -26.29 13.53 -23.05
N TYR A 2 -25.58 14.64 -22.82
CA TYR A 2 -24.12 14.69 -22.88
C TYR A 2 -23.59 14.37 -21.47
N TYR A 3 -23.13 13.13 -21.25
CA TYR A 3 -22.44 12.80 -20.00
C TYR A 3 -21.06 13.45 -20.06
N ARG A 4 -20.89 14.57 -19.35
CA ARG A 4 -19.58 15.18 -19.13
C ARG A 4 -18.89 14.32 -18.06
N CYS A 5 -18.19 13.26 -18.48
CA CYS A 5 -17.34 12.50 -17.57
C CYS A 5 -16.09 13.35 -17.28
N TRP A 6 -15.88 13.68 -16.01
CA TRP A 6 -14.66 14.35 -15.56
C TRP A 6 -13.60 13.27 -15.39
N LEU A 7 -12.39 13.55 -15.87
CA LEU A 7 -11.25 12.64 -15.73
C LEU A 7 -10.95 12.44 -14.24
N GLN A 8 -11.00 11.20 -13.77
CA GLN A 8 -10.72 10.89 -12.36
C GLN A 8 -9.21 10.86 -12.11
N VAL A 9 -8.79 11.51 -11.02
CA VAL A 9 -7.40 11.52 -10.54
C VAL A 9 -7.37 10.88 -9.16
N HIS A 10 -6.48 9.90 -9.00
CA HIS A 10 -6.29 9.11 -7.80
C HIS A 10 -5.02 9.57 -7.08
N ILE A 11 -5.07 9.52 -5.75
CA ILE A 11 -3.97 9.91 -4.88
C ILE A 11 -3.80 8.83 -3.83
N PHE A 12 -2.58 8.30 -3.70
CA PHE A 12 -2.20 7.39 -2.64
C PHE A 12 -1.04 7.98 -1.84
N THR A 13 -1.13 7.93 -0.51
CA THR A 13 -0.23 8.67 0.36
C THR A 13 0.47 7.78 1.38
N PHE A 14 1.74 8.08 1.62
CA PHE A 14 2.51 7.52 2.73
C PHE A 14 3.05 8.63 3.61
N HIS A 15 3.08 8.39 4.92
CA HIS A 15 3.70 9.30 5.87
C HIS A 15 4.73 8.56 6.72
N ASN A 16 5.96 9.06 6.72
CA ASN A 16 6.98 8.60 7.64
C ASN A 16 6.86 9.37 8.96
N ILE A 17 6.40 8.68 10.01
CA ILE A 17 6.17 9.29 11.34
C ILE A 17 7.47 9.83 11.96
N MET A 18 8.60 9.15 11.73
CA MET A 18 9.89 9.51 12.33
C MET A 18 10.50 10.73 11.65
N THR A 19 10.56 10.74 10.32
CA THR A 19 11.18 11.83 9.54
C THR A 19 10.21 12.97 9.21
N ARG A 20 8.90 12.75 9.42
CA ARG A 20 7.80 13.65 9.04
C ARG A 20 7.69 13.90 7.54
N GLU A 21 8.25 13.01 6.73
CA GLU A 21 8.16 13.07 5.27
C GLU A 21 6.82 12.51 4.78
N GLY A 22 6.19 13.22 3.84
CA GLY A 22 4.96 12.78 3.18
C GLY A 22 5.21 12.52 1.71
N PHE A 23 4.77 11.37 1.23
CA PHE A 23 4.88 10.94 -0.16
C PHE A 23 3.48 10.84 -0.77
N CYS A 24 3.29 11.42 -1.95
CA CYS A 24 2.05 11.35 -2.71
C CYS A 24 2.31 10.71 -4.07
N TYR A 25 1.57 9.65 -4.35
CA TYR A 25 1.57 8.95 -5.62
C TYR A 25 0.28 9.29 -6.36
N VAL A 26 0.40 9.82 -7.57
CA VAL A 26 -0.73 10.42 -8.31
C VAL A 26 -0.83 9.78 -9.68
N TRP A 27 -2.01 9.29 -10.04
CA TRP A 27 -2.30 8.80 -11.39
C TRP A 27 -3.74 9.12 -11.75
N ASP A 28 -4.02 9.22 -13.04
CA ASP A 28 -5.40 9.34 -13.52
C ASP A 28 -5.94 7.99 -13.98
N GLU A 29 -7.26 7.88 -14.12
CA GLU A 29 -7.96 6.65 -14.51
C GLU A 29 -7.51 6.09 -15.87
N THR A 30 -6.85 6.89 -16.71
CA THR A 30 -6.27 6.37 -17.96
C THR A 30 -4.98 5.64 -17.73
N GLN A 31 -4.23 5.93 -16.65
CA GLN A 31 -2.88 5.39 -16.40
C GLN A 31 -2.86 4.15 -15.53
N GLY A 32 -3.87 3.97 -14.68
CA GLY A 32 -3.96 2.84 -13.79
C GLY A 32 -5.34 2.76 -13.16
N ASP A 33 -5.74 1.53 -12.86
CA ASP A 33 -6.98 1.27 -12.15
C ASP A 33 -6.80 1.42 -10.63
N LEU A 34 -7.86 1.10 -9.90
CA LEU A 34 -7.83 1.04 -8.45
C LEU A 34 -7.56 -0.39 -7.94
N SER A 35 -7.11 -1.34 -8.75
CA SER A 35 -6.96 -2.74 -8.32
C SER A 35 -6.04 -2.90 -7.11
N SER A 36 -6.28 -3.96 -6.32
CA SER A 36 -5.36 -4.34 -5.24
C SER A 36 -3.93 -4.57 -5.73
N GLU A 37 -3.75 -4.95 -7.01
CA GLU A 37 -2.44 -5.12 -7.65
C GLU A 37 -1.77 -3.76 -7.88
N ALA A 38 -2.50 -2.76 -8.36
CA ALA A 38 -2.00 -1.39 -8.52
C ALA A 38 -1.51 -0.82 -7.18
N PHE A 39 -2.32 -0.93 -6.12
CA PHE A 39 -1.92 -0.49 -4.78
C PHE A 39 -0.73 -1.26 -4.23
N ALA A 40 -0.68 -2.59 -4.41
CA ALA A 40 0.43 -3.41 -3.95
C ALA A 40 1.75 -3.08 -4.68
N SER A 41 1.68 -2.78 -5.99
CA SER A 41 2.83 -2.32 -6.76
C SER A 41 3.42 -1.04 -6.18
N ILE A 42 2.58 -0.04 -5.94
CA ILE A 42 3.02 1.26 -5.40
C ILE A 42 3.67 1.08 -4.02
N GLN A 43 3.04 0.30 -3.14
CA GLN A 43 3.55 0.04 -1.79
C GLN A 43 4.91 -0.66 -1.82
N VAL A 44 5.02 -1.75 -2.57
CA VAL A 44 6.28 -2.50 -2.63
C VAL A 44 7.39 -1.68 -3.28
N ASP A 45 7.12 -0.94 -4.34
CA ASP A 45 8.15 -0.12 -4.98
C ASP A 45 8.60 1.03 -4.06
N HIS A 46 7.67 1.67 -3.33
CA HIS A 46 8.00 2.67 -2.32
C HIS A 46 8.91 2.11 -1.22
N PHE A 47 8.49 1.03 -0.56
CA PHE A 47 9.26 0.47 0.56
C PHE A 47 10.56 -0.17 0.11
N ARG A 48 10.60 -0.77 -1.09
CA ARG A 48 11.83 -1.31 -1.67
C ARG A 48 12.86 -0.21 -1.87
N GLN A 49 12.47 0.86 -2.58
CA GLN A 49 13.36 2.00 -2.79
C GLN A 49 13.84 2.58 -1.45
N TYR A 50 12.92 2.78 -0.51
CA TYR A 50 13.26 3.34 0.80
C TYR A 50 14.28 2.49 1.59
N VAL A 51 14.12 1.16 1.56
CA VAL A 51 15.05 0.21 2.20
C VAL A 51 16.40 0.15 1.47
N GLU A 52 16.41 0.23 0.13
CA GLU A 52 17.63 0.27 -0.67
C GLU A 52 18.45 1.54 -0.38
N ASP A 53 17.77 2.68 -0.23
CA ASP A 53 18.38 3.95 0.16
C ASP A 53 18.85 3.96 1.63
N HIS A 54 18.29 3.10 2.49
CA HIS A 54 18.57 3.03 3.93
C HIS A 54 18.90 1.59 4.37
N PRO A 55 20.10 1.06 4.03
CA PRO A 55 20.46 -0.35 4.24
C PRO A 55 20.53 -0.77 5.73
N ALA A 56 20.56 0.19 6.66
CA ALA A 56 20.49 -0.06 8.09
C ALA A 56 19.11 -0.56 8.57
N ILE A 57 18.05 -0.35 7.77
CA ILE A 57 16.70 -0.79 8.11
C ILE A 57 16.62 -2.31 7.96
N THR A 58 16.39 -2.98 9.10
CA THR A 58 16.16 -4.44 9.17
C THR A 58 14.72 -4.78 9.50
N VAL A 59 13.97 -3.84 10.09
CA VAL A 59 12.56 -3.99 10.46
C VAL A 59 11.78 -2.79 9.92
N LEU A 60 10.75 -3.06 9.12
CA LEU A 60 9.83 -2.06 8.60
C LEU A 60 8.46 -2.24 9.26
N ILE A 61 8.00 -1.23 10.00
CA ILE A 61 6.66 -1.22 10.60
C ILE A 61 5.75 -0.32 9.75
N ILE A 62 4.69 -0.90 9.22
CA ILE A 62 3.71 -0.23 8.35
C ILE A 62 2.39 -0.16 9.10
N TRP A 63 1.84 1.04 9.24
CA TRP A 63 0.50 1.25 9.76
C TRP A 63 -0.45 1.61 8.62
N SER A 64 -1.58 0.92 8.54
CA SER A 64 -2.62 1.20 7.55
C SER A 64 -4.02 1.17 8.15
N ASP A 65 -4.96 1.79 7.45
CA ASP A 65 -6.37 1.59 7.70
C ASP A 65 -6.79 0.11 7.44
N ASN A 66 -8.06 -0.20 7.71
CA ASN A 66 -8.64 -1.52 7.45
C ASN A 66 -9.24 -1.66 6.05
N CYS A 67 -8.82 -0.85 5.06
CA CYS A 67 -9.34 -0.97 3.71
C CYS A 67 -8.94 -2.33 3.10
N CYS A 68 -9.89 -3.26 2.99
CA CYS A 68 -9.63 -4.59 2.44
C CYS A 68 -9.06 -4.54 1.03
N TYR A 69 -9.50 -3.56 0.23
CA TYR A 69 -9.11 -3.49 -1.17
C TYR A 69 -7.66 -2.99 -1.36
N GLN A 70 -7.21 -2.06 -0.53
CA GLN A 70 -5.89 -1.44 -0.63
C GLN A 70 -4.86 -2.14 0.25
N ASN A 71 -5.23 -2.40 1.50
CA ASN A 71 -4.28 -2.69 2.57
C ASN A 71 -4.51 -4.09 3.18
N LYS A 72 -5.74 -4.57 3.29
CA LYS A 72 -6.06 -5.81 4.01
C LYS A 72 -6.54 -6.93 3.08
N ASN A 73 -5.66 -7.36 2.17
CA ASN A 73 -5.93 -8.43 1.19
C ASN A 73 -4.73 -9.35 0.96
N THR A 74 -5.00 -10.47 0.27
CA THR A 74 -3.98 -11.46 -0.13
C THR A 74 -2.99 -10.93 -1.15
N THR A 75 -3.39 -10.03 -2.06
CA THR A 75 -2.51 -9.45 -3.08
C THR A 75 -1.33 -8.70 -2.43
N LEU A 76 -1.61 -7.78 -1.51
CA LEU A 76 -0.59 -7.05 -0.78
C LEU A 76 0.24 -7.98 0.11
N SER A 77 -0.40 -8.97 0.74
CA SER A 77 0.30 -9.94 1.57
C SER A 77 1.33 -10.75 0.78
N ASN A 78 0.98 -11.19 -0.44
CA ASN A 78 1.91 -11.84 -1.36
C ASN A 78 3.03 -10.88 -1.81
N ALA A 79 2.69 -9.62 -2.08
CA ALA A 79 3.63 -8.59 -2.48
C ALA A 79 4.68 -8.31 -1.39
N PHE A 80 4.27 -8.18 -0.12
CA PHE A 80 5.17 -8.02 1.01
C PHE A 80 6.01 -9.27 1.28
N SER A 81 5.42 -10.47 1.19
CA SER A 81 6.18 -11.72 1.30
C SER A 81 7.26 -11.85 0.21
N SER A 82 6.96 -11.47 -1.04
CA SER A 82 7.94 -11.39 -2.13
C SER A 82 9.08 -10.42 -1.83
N PHE A 83 8.76 -9.23 -1.32
CA PHE A 83 9.73 -8.19 -1.00
C PHE A 83 10.65 -8.58 0.19
N GLN A 84 10.09 -9.15 1.25
CA GLN A 84 10.79 -9.46 2.49
C GLN A 84 11.88 -10.54 2.32
N ARG A 85 11.81 -11.40 1.29
CA ARG A 85 12.85 -12.40 0.99
C ARG A 85 14.25 -11.79 0.74
N LYS A 86 14.35 -10.45 0.72
CA LYS A 86 15.58 -9.67 0.54
C LYS A 86 16.28 -9.18 1.82
N ARG A 87 15.91 -9.67 3.04
CA ARG A 87 16.54 -9.42 4.38
C ARG A 87 15.68 -8.67 5.41
N VAL A 88 14.60 -8.00 5.00
CA VAL A 88 13.82 -7.11 5.90
C VAL A 88 12.62 -7.82 6.51
N VAL A 89 12.45 -7.71 7.82
CA VAL A 89 11.22 -8.11 8.51
C VAL A 89 10.17 -7.00 8.31
N ILE A 90 8.99 -7.36 7.81
CA ILE A 90 7.89 -6.41 7.63
C ILE A 90 6.83 -6.71 8.68
N ILE A 91 6.41 -5.70 9.42
CA ILE A 91 5.30 -5.76 10.38
C ILE A 91 4.23 -4.82 9.88
N HIS A 92 3.13 -5.37 9.38
CA HIS A 92 2.00 -4.61 8.87
C HIS A 92 0.88 -4.61 9.90
N GLN A 93 0.63 -3.45 10.51
CA GLN A 93 -0.36 -3.22 11.55
C GLN A 93 -1.56 -2.46 10.97
N TYR A 94 -2.74 -2.90 11.37
CA TYR A 94 -4.00 -2.27 11.01
C TYR A 94 -4.48 -1.41 12.18
N LEU A 95 -5.16 -0.30 11.89
CA LEU A 95 -5.76 0.56 12.92
C LEU A 95 -6.98 -0.11 13.58
N LEU A 96 -7.36 0.33 14.78
CA LEU A 96 -8.60 -0.15 15.42
C LEU A 96 -9.82 0.43 14.69
N GLN A 97 -10.86 -0.37 14.52
CA GLN A 97 -12.14 0.15 14.04
C GLN A 97 -12.65 1.25 14.99
N GLY A 98 -13.04 2.41 14.43
CA GLY A 98 -13.42 3.59 15.21
C GLY A 98 -12.25 4.53 15.57
N HIS A 99 -11.00 4.10 15.43
CA HIS A 99 -9.79 4.91 15.62
C HIS A 99 -8.94 4.89 14.35
N THR A 100 -9.51 5.39 13.25
CA THR A 100 -8.92 5.29 11.91
C THR A 100 -8.08 6.51 11.52
N GLN A 101 -7.97 7.52 12.38
CA GLN A 101 -7.24 8.74 12.05
C GLN A 101 -5.74 8.44 11.92
N MET A 102 -5.17 8.82 10.77
CA MET A 102 -3.75 8.69 10.49
C MET A 102 -3.16 10.00 9.93
N GLU A 103 -1.84 10.10 9.92
CA GLU A 103 -1.14 11.27 9.37
C GLU A 103 -1.44 11.48 7.87
N CYS A 104 -1.77 10.41 7.14
CA CYS A 104 -2.25 10.52 5.76
C CYS A 104 -3.55 11.34 5.66
N ASP A 105 -4.48 11.25 6.61
CA ASP A 105 -5.71 12.08 6.62
C ASP A 105 -5.36 13.58 6.77
N SER A 106 -4.32 13.87 7.55
CA SER A 106 -3.77 15.22 7.69
C SER A 106 -3.15 15.71 6.39
N MET A 107 -2.47 14.82 5.64
CA MET A 107 -1.96 15.14 4.30
C MET A 107 -3.09 15.48 3.33
N HIS A 108 -4.13 14.63 3.25
CA HIS A 108 -5.30 14.86 2.41
C HIS A 108 -6.01 16.17 2.79
N SER A 109 -6.23 16.42 4.08
CA SER A 109 -6.83 17.67 4.58
C SER A 109 -6.05 18.93 4.15
N LYS A 110 -4.71 18.86 4.13
CA LYS A 110 -3.86 19.99 3.69
C LYS A 110 -3.92 20.18 2.17
N ILE A 111 -3.96 19.09 1.41
CA ILE A 111 -4.10 19.12 -0.05
C ILE A 111 -5.46 19.72 -0.43
N GLU A 112 -6.54 19.26 0.17
CA GLU A 112 -7.90 19.74 -0.07
C GLU A 112 -8.03 21.26 0.19
N ARG A 113 -7.42 21.76 1.26
CA ARG A 113 -7.40 23.21 1.56
C ARG A 113 -6.68 24.05 0.50
N LYS A 114 -5.82 23.46 -0.33
CA LYS A 114 -5.17 24.16 -1.45
C LYS A 114 -5.95 24.07 -2.76
N ILE A 115 -6.92 23.17 -2.86
CA ILE A 115 -7.78 23.06 -4.02
C ILE A 115 -8.86 24.16 -3.89
N THR A 116 -8.56 25.34 -4.43
CA THR A 116 -9.47 26.50 -4.39
C THR A 116 -10.06 26.87 -5.75
N ASN A 117 -9.42 26.43 -6.84
CA ASN A 117 -9.76 26.80 -8.20
C ASN A 117 -10.02 25.55 -9.05
N ASP A 118 -10.67 25.73 -10.19
CA ASP A 118 -10.84 24.68 -11.18
C ASP A 118 -9.51 24.12 -11.67
N ILE A 119 -9.42 22.79 -11.74
CA ILE A 119 -8.23 22.06 -12.17
C ILE A 119 -8.51 21.47 -13.55
N PHE A 120 -7.81 21.97 -14.57
CA PHE A 120 -8.02 21.57 -15.95
C PHE A 120 -7.11 20.42 -16.43
N LEU A 121 -5.99 20.19 -15.73
CA LEU A 121 -4.99 19.18 -16.09
C LEU A 121 -4.65 18.31 -14.86
N PRO A 122 -4.61 16.97 -14.99
CA PRO A 122 -4.20 16.08 -13.89
C PRO A 122 -2.85 16.46 -13.29
N HIS A 123 -1.91 16.89 -14.12
CA HIS A 123 -0.58 17.32 -13.67
C HIS A 123 -0.64 18.49 -12.67
N ASN A 124 -1.65 19.36 -12.74
CA ASN A 124 -1.78 20.49 -11.82
C ASN A 124 -2.03 20.01 -10.38
N TYR A 125 -2.65 18.83 -10.18
CA TYR A 125 -2.76 18.23 -8.85
C TYR A 125 -1.39 17.99 -8.23
N CYS A 126 -0.38 17.61 -9.02
CA CYS A 126 0.98 17.41 -8.51
C CYS A 126 1.58 18.71 -7.98
N HIS A 127 1.36 19.83 -8.65
CA HIS A 127 1.82 21.15 -8.18
C HIS A 127 1.10 21.58 -6.90
N ILE A 128 -0.22 21.37 -6.84
CA ILE A 128 -1.03 21.67 -5.66
C ILE A 128 -0.52 20.88 -4.47
N MET A 129 -0.29 19.57 -4.61
CA MET A 129 0.22 18.71 -3.54
C MET A 129 1.61 19.16 -3.06
N LYS A 130 2.55 19.45 -3.95
CA LYS A 130 3.87 19.97 -3.58
C LYS A 130 3.78 21.28 -2.78
N SER A 131 2.76 22.10 -3.05
CA SER A 131 2.53 23.38 -2.36
C SER A 131 1.71 23.27 -1.06
N ALA A 132 1.09 22.10 -0.80
CA ALA A 132 0.15 21.89 0.30
C ALA A 132 0.81 21.89 1.68
N LEU A 133 2.08 21.48 1.74
CA LEU A 133 2.90 21.55 2.95
C LEU A 133 4.16 22.35 2.66
N ARG A 134 4.46 23.34 3.50
CA ARG A 134 5.73 24.09 3.44
C ARG A 134 6.65 23.76 4.62
N ILE A 135 6.09 23.41 5.76
CA ILE A 135 6.81 23.12 7.02
C ILE A 135 6.33 21.76 7.55
N PRO A 136 7.22 20.84 7.93
CA PRO A 136 8.68 20.97 7.93
C PRO A 136 9.31 20.83 6.53
N LYS A 137 8.71 20.06 5.63
CA LYS A 137 9.20 19.83 4.26
C LYS A 137 8.02 19.66 3.30
N PRO A 138 8.11 20.11 2.04
CA PRO A 138 7.11 19.80 1.02
C PRO A 138 6.91 18.29 0.83
N PHE A 139 5.71 17.91 0.40
CA PHE A 139 5.45 16.53 0.02
C PHE A 139 6.31 16.14 -1.19
N ASP A 140 6.85 14.94 -1.16
CA ASP A 140 7.41 14.30 -2.34
C ASP A 140 6.25 13.77 -3.18
N VAL A 141 6.18 14.19 -4.45
CA VAL A 141 5.02 13.89 -5.31
C VAL A 141 5.51 13.24 -6.59
N LYS A 142 5.10 11.98 -6.78
CA LYS A 142 5.40 11.18 -7.95
C LYS A 142 4.13 10.96 -8.77
N GLN A 143 4.16 11.40 -10.03
CA GLN A 143 3.14 11.04 -11.02
C GLN A 143 3.48 9.65 -11.55
N LEU A 144 2.49 8.76 -11.58
CA LEU A 144 2.61 7.40 -12.06
C LEU A 144 1.94 7.24 -13.42
N PHE A 145 2.49 6.35 -14.23
CA PHE A 145 2.03 5.98 -15.55
C PHE A 145 1.87 4.46 -15.63
N HIS A 146 1.23 3.96 -16.71
CA HIS A 146 1.01 2.52 -16.92
C HIS A 146 2.23 1.64 -16.62
N GLN A 147 3.43 2.11 -17.01
CA GLN A 147 4.69 1.39 -16.85
C GLN A 147 5.11 1.19 -15.38
N ASP A 148 4.63 2.04 -14.47
CA ASP A 148 4.98 1.98 -13.05
C ASP A 148 4.19 0.89 -12.30
N PHE A 149 3.14 0.33 -12.90
CA PHE A 149 2.29 -0.65 -12.26
C PHE A 149 2.65 -2.09 -12.64
N LYS A 150 2.96 -2.91 -11.65
CA LYS A 150 3.33 -4.31 -11.79
C LYS A 150 2.44 -5.21 -10.93
N LYS A 151 2.40 -6.48 -11.28
CA LYS A 151 1.76 -7.53 -10.47
C LYS A 151 2.66 -8.73 -10.32
N LEU A 152 2.37 -9.55 -9.32
CA LEU A 152 2.98 -10.86 -9.22
C LEU A 152 2.33 -11.82 -10.22
N ASN A 153 3.15 -12.61 -10.91
CA ASN A 153 2.68 -13.66 -11.81
C ASN A 153 2.02 -14.84 -11.07
N ALA A 154 2.29 -15.00 -9.77
CA ALA A 154 1.82 -16.10 -8.95
C ALA A 154 1.55 -15.67 -7.50
N GLN A 155 0.66 -16.40 -6.83
CA GLN A 155 0.32 -16.18 -5.42
C GLN A 155 0.74 -17.41 -4.59
N THR A 156 1.55 -17.17 -3.55
CA THR A 156 1.96 -18.18 -2.55
C THR A 156 0.93 -18.27 -1.42
N ILE A 157 0.43 -17.11 -0.96
CA ILE A 157 -0.51 -17.00 0.16
C ILE A 157 -1.93 -17.00 -0.41
N SER A 158 -2.65 -18.09 -0.20
CA SER A 158 -4.03 -18.28 -0.67
C SER A 158 -5.08 -17.55 0.16
N SER A 159 -4.79 -17.30 1.44
CA SER A 159 -5.70 -16.61 2.35
C SER A 159 -4.93 -15.97 3.50
N ILE A 160 -5.40 -14.80 3.95
CA ILE A 160 -4.95 -14.15 5.19
C ILE A 160 -5.94 -14.37 6.34
N ARG A 161 -6.98 -15.20 6.17
CA ARG A 161 -7.96 -15.45 7.22
C ARG A 161 -7.35 -16.30 8.35
N PRO A 162 -7.40 -15.86 9.62
CA PRO A 162 -6.92 -16.66 10.75
C PRO A 162 -7.74 -17.93 10.99
N GLY A 163 -9.07 -17.80 10.95
CA GLY A 163 -10.01 -18.88 11.24
C GLY A 163 -10.30 -19.79 10.06
N LYS A 164 -10.64 -21.06 10.34
CA LYS A 164 -11.03 -22.06 9.32
C LYS A 164 -12.52 -22.40 9.36
N LYS A 165 -13.15 -22.26 10.53
CA LYS A 165 -14.55 -22.62 10.76
C LYS A 165 -15.43 -21.38 10.91
N VAL A 166 -16.74 -21.61 10.83
CA VAL A 166 -17.74 -20.60 11.16
C VAL A 166 -17.64 -20.30 12.65
N GLY A 167 -17.53 -19.02 13.01
CA GLY A 167 -17.30 -18.56 14.39
C GLY A 167 -15.84 -18.27 14.73
N ASP A 168 -14.88 -18.73 13.91
CA ASP A 168 -13.48 -18.37 14.09
C ASP A 168 -13.19 -16.94 13.60
N ALA A 169 -12.11 -16.35 14.11
CA ALA A 169 -11.60 -15.05 13.69
C ALA A 169 -11.49 -14.91 12.17
N THR A 170 -11.97 -13.79 11.66
CA THR A 170 -12.00 -13.46 10.24
C THR A 170 -10.88 -12.49 9.88
N VAL A 171 -10.79 -12.11 8.60
CA VAL A 171 -9.86 -11.08 8.14
C VAL A 171 -10.11 -9.74 8.85
N HIS A 172 -11.34 -9.45 9.27
CA HIS A 172 -11.65 -8.20 9.99
C HIS A 172 -11.01 -8.15 11.39
N ASP A 173 -10.83 -9.30 12.02
CA ASP A 173 -10.30 -9.43 13.37
C ASP A 173 -8.75 -9.31 13.42
N LEU A 174 -8.08 -9.46 12.28
CA LEU A 174 -6.63 -9.26 12.17
C LEU A 174 -6.21 -7.86 12.62
N LYS A 175 -5.22 -7.79 13.50
CA LYS A 175 -4.58 -6.54 13.96
C LYS A 175 -3.21 -6.33 13.35
N ALA A 176 -2.49 -7.42 13.06
CA ALA A 176 -1.23 -7.32 12.36
C ALA A 176 -0.88 -8.60 11.59
N LEU A 177 -0.06 -8.44 10.55
CA LEU A 177 0.67 -9.51 9.87
C LEU A 177 2.18 -9.22 9.97
N LYS A 178 2.98 -10.26 10.17
CA LYS A 178 4.44 -10.15 10.22
C LYS A 178 5.06 -11.11 9.23
N TYR A 179 5.90 -10.58 8.36
CA TYR A 179 6.58 -11.31 7.30
C TYR A 179 8.06 -11.48 7.70
N LEU A 180 8.51 -12.72 7.80
CA LEU A 180 9.86 -13.08 8.25
C LEU A 180 10.75 -13.50 7.09
N PRO A 181 12.06 -13.17 7.08
CA PRO A 181 13.04 -13.47 6.01
C PRO A 181 12.99 -14.88 5.40
N ASP A 182 12.61 -15.89 6.18
CA ASP A 182 12.47 -17.29 5.80
C ASP A 182 11.21 -17.59 4.96
N GLY A 183 10.32 -16.60 4.80
CA GLY A 183 9.04 -16.73 4.10
C GLY A 183 7.87 -17.04 5.03
N THR A 184 8.10 -17.19 6.33
CA THR A 184 7.05 -17.42 7.32
C THR A 184 6.22 -16.16 7.50
N VAL A 185 4.89 -16.33 7.53
CA VAL A 185 3.95 -15.24 7.83
C VAL A 185 3.25 -15.53 9.15
N LEU A 186 3.35 -14.57 10.07
CA LEU A 186 2.70 -14.62 11.37
C LEU A 186 1.54 -13.61 11.42
N PHE A 187 0.59 -13.83 12.32
CA PHE A 187 -0.53 -12.93 12.53
C PHE A 187 -0.78 -12.64 14.02
N LYS A 188 -1.53 -11.56 14.26
CA LYS A 188 -2.08 -11.16 15.57
C LYS A 188 -3.53 -10.73 15.45
N VAL A 189 -4.34 -11.07 16.45
CA VAL A 189 -5.75 -10.64 16.59
C VAL A 189 -6.00 -9.72 17.79
N SER A 190 -4.99 -9.54 18.65
CA SER A 190 -5.00 -8.59 19.77
C SER A 190 -3.83 -7.61 19.65
N TYR A 191 -4.01 -6.38 20.14
CA TYR A 191 -2.92 -5.41 20.28
C TYR A 191 -2.16 -5.58 21.59
N ASP A 192 -2.84 -6.05 22.63
CA ASP A 192 -2.27 -6.21 23.97
C ASP A 192 -1.45 -7.50 24.11
N ASP A 193 -1.63 -8.43 23.17
CA ASP A 193 -0.92 -9.70 23.16
C ASP A 193 0.41 -9.57 22.41
N ASP A 194 1.50 -9.94 23.08
CA ASP A 194 2.83 -9.98 22.48
C ASP A 194 3.07 -11.23 21.62
N THR A 195 2.21 -12.24 21.73
CA THR A 195 2.37 -13.51 21.03
C THR A 195 1.98 -13.43 19.55
N TRP A 196 2.81 -14.02 18.69
CA TRP A 196 2.57 -14.13 17.26
C TRP A 196 2.29 -15.58 16.89
N GLU A 197 1.24 -15.81 16.11
CA GLU A 197 0.86 -17.14 15.66
C GLU A 197 1.17 -17.32 14.17
N ASN A 198 1.49 -18.54 13.74
CA ASN A 198 1.69 -18.85 12.33
C ASN A 198 0.38 -18.71 11.56
N LEU A 199 0.41 -17.99 10.43
CA LEU A 199 -0.75 -17.85 9.57
C LEU A 199 -1.16 -19.25 9.06
N PRO A 200 -2.40 -19.71 9.33
CA PRO A 200 -2.77 -21.10 9.11
C PRO A 200 -3.21 -21.36 7.66
N CYS A 201 -2.42 -20.87 6.70
CA CYS A 201 -2.64 -21.06 5.26
C CYS A 201 -1.68 -22.11 4.67
N ARG A 202 -2.12 -22.76 3.59
CA ARG A 202 -1.20 -23.52 2.72
C ARG A 202 -0.46 -22.54 1.83
N PHE A 203 0.86 -22.60 1.86
CA PHE A 203 1.73 -21.89 0.94
C PHE A 203 1.82 -22.71 -0.36
N CYS A 204 1.48 -22.10 -1.49
CA CYS A 204 1.69 -22.69 -2.80
C CYS A 204 3.15 -22.45 -3.22
N GLU A 205 3.91 -23.53 -3.43
CA GLU A 205 5.25 -23.44 -4.00
C GLU A 205 5.15 -23.16 -5.50
N HIS A 206 5.92 -22.18 -5.96
CA HIS A 206 6.05 -21.82 -7.37
C HIS A 206 7.53 -21.76 -7.71
N GLU A 207 7.92 -22.27 -8.87
CA GLU A 207 9.32 -22.31 -9.30
C GLU A 207 9.91 -20.91 -9.51
N GLU A 208 9.11 -19.94 -9.97
CA GLU A 208 9.58 -18.55 -10.16
C GLU A 208 8.45 -17.52 -9.89
N ILE A 209 8.61 -16.72 -8.84
CA ILE A 209 7.73 -15.59 -8.51
C ILE A 209 8.39 -14.31 -9.02
N ALA A 210 7.77 -13.68 -10.02
CA ALA A 210 8.29 -12.49 -10.66
C ALA A 210 7.26 -11.36 -10.71
N TRP A 211 7.76 -10.13 -10.68
CA TRP A 211 6.96 -8.93 -10.94
C TRP A 211 6.88 -8.71 -12.45
N ILE A 212 5.68 -8.82 -13.01
CA ILE A 212 5.38 -8.57 -14.42
C ILE A 212 4.57 -7.28 -14.56
N GLN A 213 4.50 -6.73 -15.77
CA GLN A 213 3.69 -5.54 -16.02
C GLN A 213 2.20 -5.79 -15.71
N LEU A 214 1.55 -4.86 -15.01
CA LEU A 214 0.12 -4.98 -14.70
C LEU A 214 -0.73 -4.70 -15.94
N PHE A 215 -0.43 -3.61 -16.64
CA PHE A 215 -1.15 -3.19 -17.84
C PHE A 215 -0.36 -3.51 -19.10
N GLU A 216 -1.04 -4.02 -20.11
CA GLU A 216 -0.41 -4.24 -21.42
C GLU A 216 0.01 -2.90 -22.03
N VAL A 217 1.25 -2.83 -22.52
CA VAL A 217 1.70 -1.68 -23.30
C VAL A 217 1.00 -1.76 -24.64
N VAL A 218 -0.07 -0.99 -24.82
CA VAL A 218 -0.70 -0.83 -26.13
C VAL A 218 0.26 -0.01 -26.98
N VAL A 219 1.13 -0.69 -27.73
CA VAL A 219 1.93 -0.07 -28.79
C VAL A 219 0.94 0.42 -29.85
N ARG A 220 0.73 1.74 -29.90
CA ARG A 220 0.01 2.40 -30.99
C ARG A 220 0.96 2.78 -32.09
#